data_AF-A0AAV4Y336-F1
#
_entry.id   AF-A0AAV4Y336-F1
#
_cell.length_a   1.000
_cell.length_b   1.000
_cell.length_c   1.000
_cell.angle_alpha   90.00
_cell.angle_beta   90.00
_cell.angle_gamma   90.00
#
_symmetry.space_group_name_H-M   'P 1'
#
loop_
_entity.id
_entity.type
_entity.pdbx_description
1 polymer ?
#
loop_
_entity_poly.entity_id
_entity_poly.type
_entity_poly.pdbx_seq_one_letter_code
_entity_poly.pdbx_strand_id
1 'polypeptide(L)'
;MQDVKQALTEKPEIIPKIGIDGQFKSCQSGLHFNAKLNVCDYPDKAGCDSEIVEKPDKIPKIGIDGQCPKEDSENPVLLPHKNCTKFYMCHNGVPLVKSCQTGLHFNAKLNVCDYPDKAGCDS
;
A
#
# COMPACT_ATOMS: atom_id res chain seq x y z
N MET A 1 -0.41 -40.41 36.52
CA MET A 1 -1.09 -40.89 35.30
C MET A 1 -2.45 -40.21 35.29
N GLN A 2 -2.85 -39.39 34.35
CA GLN A 2 -2.30 -38.85 33.10
C GLN A 2 -2.51 -37.31 33.22
N ASP A 3 -1.90 -36.40 32.46
CA ASP A 3 -2.11 -36.18 31.04
C ASP A 3 -0.97 -35.33 30.49
N VAL A 4 -0.25 -35.89 29.52
CA VAL A 4 0.68 -35.15 28.66
C VAL A 4 0.05 -35.10 27.27
N LYS A 5 0.16 -33.94 26.62
CA LYS A 5 -0.21 -33.57 25.23
C LYS A 5 -1.62 -32.95 25.15
N GLN A 6 -1.82 -31.68 24.80
CA GLN A 6 -1.13 -30.84 23.82
C GLN A 6 -1.27 -29.36 24.24
N ALA A 7 -0.18 -28.73 24.70
CA ALA A 7 -0.14 -27.27 24.83
C ALA A 7 0.05 -26.70 23.41
N LEU A 8 -1.04 -26.27 22.77
CA LEU A 8 -0.94 -25.24 21.76
C LEU A 8 -0.92 -23.91 22.50
N THR A 9 0.19 -23.20 22.30
CA THR A 9 0.52 -21.87 22.77
C THR A 9 -0.59 -20.85 22.47
N GLU A 10 -1.48 -20.58 23.43
CA GLU A 10 -2.41 -19.46 23.33
C GLU A 10 -1.78 -18.20 23.95
N LYS A 11 -1.17 -17.37 23.10
CA LYS A 11 -0.67 -16.04 23.50
C LYS A 11 -1.89 -15.15 23.80
N PRO A 12 -2.02 -14.55 25.00
CA PRO A 12 -3.24 -13.89 25.49
C PRO A 12 -3.64 -12.57 24.77
N GLU A 13 -3.04 -12.22 23.63
CA GLU A 13 -3.12 -10.88 23.03
C GLU A 13 -3.90 -10.79 21.71
N ILE A 14 -4.56 -11.88 21.25
CA ILE A 14 -5.18 -11.94 19.91
C ILE A 14 -6.72 -11.94 19.98
N ILE A 15 -7.34 -12.09 21.14
CA ILE A 15 -8.80 -12.27 21.20
C ILE A 15 -9.51 -10.92 21.45
N PRO A 16 -10.48 -10.53 20.61
CA PRO A 16 -11.33 -9.39 20.89
C PRO A 16 -12.10 -9.62 22.19
N LYS A 17 -12.15 -8.64 23.10
CA LYS A 17 -12.94 -8.80 24.34
C LYS A 17 -14.43 -8.88 23.97
N ILE A 18 -14.99 -10.09 24.03
CA ILE A 18 -16.42 -10.34 23.86
C ILE A 18 -17.12 -9.81 25.12
N GLY A 19 -17.99 -8.82 24.98
CA GLY A 19 -18.85 -8.38 26.07
C GLY A 19 -19.84 -9.49 26.46
N ILE A 20 -20.34 -9.47 27.69
CA ILE A 20 -21.39 -10.39 28.18
C ILE A 20 -22.70 -10.33 27.37
N ASP A 21 -22.85 -9.31 26.53
CA ASP A 21 -23.94 -9.05 25.59
C ASP A 21 -23.63 -9.45 24.12
N GLY A 22 -22.48 -10.09 23.86
CA GLY A 22 -22.10 -10.55 22.52
C GLY A 22 -21.68 -9.45 21.55
N GLN A 23 -21.55 -8.19 22.00
CA GLN A 23 -21.00 -7.10 21.20
C GLN A 23 -19.51 -6.88 21.47
N PHE A 24 -18.76 -6.66 20.39
CA PHE A 24 -17.35 -6.28 20.39
C PHE A 24 -17.22 -4.86 20.95
N LYS A 25 -16.76 -4.72 22.21
CA LYS A 25 -16.83 -3.42 22.88
C LYS A 25 -15.63 -2.52 22.64
N SER A 26 -14.43 -3.08 22.44
CA SER A 26 -13.21 -2.33 22.13
C SER A 26 -12.01 -3.26 22.21
N CYS A 27 -10.95 -2.94 21.47
CA CYS A 27 -9.64 -3.52 21.75
C CYS A 27 -9.07 -2.96 23.06
N GLN A 28 -8.26 -3.78 23.74
CA GLN A 28 -7.49 -3.31 24.90
C GLN A 28 -6.56 -2.17 24.49
N SER A 29 -6.27 -1.25 25.40
CA SER A 29 -5.46 -0.06 25.15
C SER A 29 -4.18 -0.38 24.36
N GLY A 30 -4.03 0.25 23.20
CA GLY A 30 -2.88 0.06 22.29
C GLY A 30 -3.08 -1.00 21.20
N LEU A 31 -4.19 -1.74 21.20
CA LEU A 31 -4.56 -2.69 20.14
C LEU A 31 -5.70 -2.13 19.29
N HIS A 32 -5.76 -2.56 18.04
CA HIS A 32 -6.67 -2.08 17.01
C HIS A 32 -7.41 -3.26 16.35
N PHE A 33 -8.64 -3.03 15.90
CA PHE A 33 -9.44 -4.12 15.33
C PHE A 33 -8.99 -4.44 13.90
N ASN A 34 -8.48 -5.65 13.71
CA ASN A 34 -8.16 -6.21 12.42
C ASN A 34 -9.41 -6.85 11.81
N ALA A 35 -10.12 -6.11 10.95
CA ALA A 35 -11.34 -6.59 10.30
C ALA A 35 -11.13 -7.79 9.35
N LYS A 36 -9.90 -8.03 8.90
CA LYS A 36 -9.57 -9.18 8.03
C LYS A 36 -9.53 -10.49 8.83
N LEU A 37 -9.08 -10.41 10.07
CA LEU A 37 -8.89 -11.57 10.95
C LEU A 37 -9.95 -11.63 12.07
N ASN A 38 -10.79 -10.61 12.20
CA ASN A 38 -11.77 -10.43 13.28
C ASN A 38 -11.15 -10.54 14.68
N VAL A 39 -9.97 -9.94 14.84
CA VAL A 39 -9.18 -9.97 16.09
C VAL A 39 -8.69 -8.58 16.44
N CYS A 40 -8.32 -8.38 17.71
CA CYS A 40 -7.52 -7.21 18.09
C CYS A 40 -6.05 -7.52 17.80
N ASP A 41 -5.41 -6.64 17.05
CA ASP A 41 -4.02 -6.77 16.62
C ASP A 41 -3.26 -5.47 16.92
N TYR A 42 -1.94 -5.49 16.77
CA TYR A 42 -1.15 -4.28 16.85
C TYR A 42 -1.54 -3.30 15.73
N PRO A 43 -1.40 -1.96 15.92
CA PRO A 43 -1.84 -0.96 14.95
C PRO A 43 -1.32 -1.22 13.53
N ASP A 44 -0.07 -1.68 13.41
CA ASP A 44 0.65 -2.06 12.18
C ASP A 44 0.01 -3.19 11.38
N LYS A 45 -0.64 -4.12 12.08
CA LYS A 45 -1.25 -5.30 11.49
C LYS A 45 -2.76 -5.18 11.33
N ALA A 46 -3.38 -4.36 12.19
CA ALA A 46 -4.77 -3.97 12.07
C ALA A 46 -5.00 -3.02 10.88
N GLY A 47 -3.94 -2.52 10.23
CA GLY A 47 -4.03 -1.58 9.11
C GLY A 47 -4.54 -0.20 9.55
N CYS A 48 -4.19 0.20 10.78
CA CYS A 48 -4.56 1.49 11.35
C CYS A 48 -3.44 2.54 11.23
N ASP A 49 -2.21 2.09 11.04
CA ASP A 49 -1.10 2.86 10.52
C ASP A 49 -1.25 3.01 9.01
N SER A 50 -1.59 4.23 8.63
CA SER A 50 -1.55 4.64 7.24
C SER A 50 -0.11 4.72 6.75
N GLU A 51 0.56 3.58 6.52
CA GLU A 51 1.23 3.49 5.22
C GLU A 51 0.11 3.25 4.21
N ILE A 52 -0.34 4.36 3.64
CA ILE A 52 -1.19 4.40 2.48
C ILE A 52 -0.36 3.80 1.32
N VAL A 53 -0.17 2.48 1.32
CA VAL A 53 -0.16 1.76 0.05
C VAL A 53 -1.60 1.90 -0.40
N GLU A 54 -1.90 3.00 -1.10
CA GLU A 54 -3.13 3.11 -1.88
C GLU A 54 -3.14 1.82 -2.69
N LYS A 55 -3.96 0.84 -2.29
CA LYS A 55 -4.42 -0.14 -3.26
C LYS A 55 -5.04 0.72 -4.33
N PRO A 56 -4.52 0.76 -5.56
CA PRO A 56 -5.16 1.52 -6.60
C PRO A 56 -6.37 0.69 -7.00
N ASP A 57 -7.43 0.71 -6.17
CA ASP A 57 -8.76 0.18 -6.49
C ASP A 57 -9.36 0.92 -7.71
N LYS A 58 -8.63 1.91 -8.24
CA LYS A 58 -8.75 2.41 -9.60
C LYS A 58 -7.35 2.59 -10.19
N ILE A 59 -6.79 1.55 -10.81
CA ILE A 59 -5.66 1.72 -11.74
C ILE A 59 -6.10 2.77 -12.77
N PRO A 60 -5.48 3.97 -12.82
CA PRO A 60 -5.83 4.95 -13.82
C PRO A 60 -5.42 4.37 -15.17
N LYS A 61 -6.39 4.14 -16.05
CA LYS A 61 -6.13 3.76 -17.44
C LYS A 61 -5.39 4.92 -18.10
N ILE A 62 -4.09 4.76 -18.36
CA ILE A 62 -3.24 5.82 -18.94
C ILE A 62 -2.76 5.34 -20.31
N GLY A 63 -3.41 5.68 -21.43
CA GLY A 63 -3.03 5.19 -22.78
C GLY A 63 -1.56 5.45 -23.16
N ILE A 64 -0.95 4.77 -24.14
CA ILE A 64 -1.51 4.09 -25.32
C ILE A 64 -1.64 2.56 -25.17
N ASP A 65 -0.93 1.94 -24.23
CA ASP A 65 -1.19 0.56 -23.78
C ASP A 65 -1.31 0.44 -22.25
N GLY A 66 -1.00 1.53 -21.53
CA GLY A 66 -1.48 1.90 -20.19
C GLY A 66 -1.45 0.94 -19.03
N GLN A 67 -0.70 -0.13 -19.14
CA GLN A 67 -0.52 -1.08 -18.09
C GLN A 67 0.96 -1.32 -17.84
N CYS A 68 1.28 -1.39 -16.56
CA CYS A 68 2.55 -1.93 -16.15
C CYS A 68 2.70 -3.35 -16.69
N PRO A 69 3.90 -3.72 -17.17
CA PRO A 69 4.15 -5.09 -17.57
C PRO A 69 3.90 -6.02 -16.36
N LYS A 70 3.31 -7.18 -16.62
CA LYS A 70 2.98 -8.16 -15.57
C LYS A 70 4.23 -8.66 -14.83
N GLU A 71 5.35 -8.73 -15.55
CA GLU A 71 6.64 -9.14 -15.01
C GLU A 71 7.61 -7.98 -15.04
N ASP A 72 8.44 -7.89 -14.00
CA ASP A 72 9.51 -6.91 -13.92
C ASP A 72 10.63 -7.29 -14.89
N SER A 73 11.25 -6.26 -15.49
CA SER A 73 12.45 -6.39 -16.32
C SER A 73 13.67 -5.87 -15.55
N GLU A 74 14.88 -6.05 -16.09
CA GLU A 74 16.10 -5.50 -15.47
C GLU A 74 16.04 -3.97 -15.28
N ASN A 75 15.31 -3.27 -16.16
CA ASN A 75 15.10 -1.83 -16.06
C ASN A 75 13.66 -1.51 -15.63
N PRO A 76 13.48 -0.54 -14.70
CA PRO A 76 12.16 -0.12 -14.27
C PRO A 76 11.40 0.56 -15.41
N VAL A 77 10.13 0.21 -15.56
CA VAL A 77 9.22 0.90 -16.49
C VAL A 77 8.63 2.10 -15.78
N LEU A 78 8.87 3.29 -16.33
CA LEU A 78 8.32 4.56 -15.85
C LEU A 78 7.26 5.06 -16.84
N LEU A 79 6.12 5.50 -16.32
CA LEU A 79 4.99 5.99 -17.11
C LEU A 79 4.62 7.42 -16.68
N PRO A 80 4.19 8.28 -17.62
CA PRO A 80 3.76 9.64 -17.30
C PRO A 80 2.49 9.64 -16.42
N HIS A 81 2.42 10.58 -15.50
CA HIS A 81 1.24 10.85 -14.67
C HIS A 81 0.56 12.14 -15.13
N LYS A 82 -0.77 12.25 -14.96
CA LYS A 82 -1.54 13.46 -15.35
C LYS A 82 -1.02 14.74 -14.70
N ASN A 83 -0.61 14.64 -13.44
CA ASN A 83 0.19 15.65 -12.76
C ASN A 83 1.67 15.49 -13.13
N CYS A 84 2.24 16.48 -13.80
CA CYS A 84 3.62 16.53 -14.27
C CYS A 84 4.68 16.38 -13.18
N THR A 85 4.37 16.78 -11.94
CA THR A 85 5.28 16.60 -10.79
C THR A 85 5.33 15.16 -10.27
N LYS A 86 4.59 14.24 -10.92
CA LYS A 86 4.49 12.84 -10.56
C LYS A 86 4.73 11.95 -11.78
N PHE A 87 5.01 10.67 -11.52
CA PHE A 87 5.09 9.61 -12.51
C PHE A 87 4.69 8.27 -11.86
N TYR A 88 4.47 7.25 -12.67
CA TYR A 88 4.30 5.89 -12.19
C TYR A 88 5.58 5.09 -12.40
N MET A 89 5.96 4.33 -11.39
CA MET A 89 6.99 3.32 -11.47
C MET A 89 6.32 1.96 -11.38
N CYS A 90 6.49 1.13 -12.40
CA CYS A 90 5.90 -0.18 -12.44
C CYS A 90 6.68 -1.18 -11.58
N HIS A 91 5.94 -2.01 -10.87
CA HIS A 91 6.47 -3.15 -10.12
C HIS A 91 5.45 -4.28 -10.13
N ASN A 92 5.80 -5.44 -10.70
CA ASN A 92 4.97 -6.64 -10.78
C ASN A 92 3.55 -6.37 -11.31
N GLY A 93 3.43 -5.61 -12.40
CA GLY A 93 2.14 -5.21 -12.98
C GLY A 93 1.39 -4.11 -12.23
N VAL A 94 1.96 -3.58 -11.14
CA VAL A 94 1.35 -2.53 -10.31
C VAL A 94 2.04 -1.19 -10.56
N PRO A 95 1.30 -0.14 -10.96
CA PRO A 95 1.85 1.21 -11.05
C PRO A 95 1.91 1.87 -9.67
N LEU A 96 3.12 2.20 -9.22
CA LEU A 96 3.36 2.94 -7.99
C LEU A 96 3.57 4.42 -8.29
N VAL A 97 2.77 5.30 -7.69
CA VAL A 97 2.95 6.75 -7.87
C VAL A 97 4.23 7.21 -7.16
N LYS A 98 5.07 7.94 -7.89
CA LYS A 98 6.26 8.61 -7.37
C LYS A 98 6.21 10.09 -7.72
N SER A 99 6.83 10.92 -6.89
CA SER A 99 6.90 12.36 -7.08
C SER A 99 8.32 12.75 -7.46
N CYS A 100 8.45 13.72 -8.35
CA CYS A 100 9.70 14.41 -8.59
C CYS A 100 10.04 15.34 -7.42
N GLN A 101 11.31 15.74 -7.32
CA GLN A 101 11.70 16.79 -6.40
C GLN A 101 10.97 18.10 -6.72
N THR A 102 10.84 18.97 -5.71
CA THR A 102 10.15 20.25 -5.83
C THR A 102 10.65 21.06 -7.03
N GLY A 103 9.73 21.44 -7.90
CA GLY A 103 10.02 22.25 -9.10
C GLY A 103 10.44 21.44 -10.33
N LEU A 104 10.54 20.11 -10.24
CA LEU A 104 10.86 19.25 -11.38
C LEU A 104 9.62 18.47 -11.86
N HIS A 105 9.58 18.21 -13.16
CA HIS A 105 8.53 17.48 -13.85
C HIS A 105 9.08 16.21 -14.49
N PHE A 106 8.27 15.16 -14.56
CA PHE A 106 8.70 13.91 -15.17
C PHE A 106 8.81 14.02 -16.71
N ASN A 107 10.00 13.80 -17.22
CA ASN A 107 10.31 13.75 -18.65
C ASN A 107 10.24 12.30 -19.14
N ALA A 108 9.10 11.91 -19.72
CA ALA A 108 8.87 10.54 -20.21
C ALA A 108 9.79 10.12 -21.38
N LYS A 109 10.46 11.06 -22.05
CA LYS A 109 11.42 10.74 -23.13
C LYS A 109 12.76 10.29 -22.57
N LEU A 110 13.17 10.86 -21.44
CA LEU A 110 14.45 10.60 -20.78
C LEU A 110 14.31 9.70 -19.55
N ASN A 111 13.08 9.43 -19.09
CA ASN A 111 12.77 8.69 -17.87
C ASN A 111 13.42 9.30 -16.62
N VAL A 112 13.45 10.64 -16.54
CA VAL A 112 14.01 11.40 -15.39
C VAL A 112 13.10 12.56 -15.00
N CYS A 113 13.26 13.06 -13.78
CA CYS A 113 12.70 14.35 -13.38
C CYS A 113 13.61 15.47 -13.91
N ASP A 114 13.02 16.39 -14.65
CA ASP A 114 13.70 17.46 -15.37
C ASP A 114 12.96 18.79 -15.18
N TYR A 115 13.52 19.89 -15.67
CA TYR A 115 12.83 21.18 -15.63
C TYR A 115 11.53 21.13 -16.46
N PRO A 116 10.47 21.85 -16.06
CA PRO A 116 9.17 21.84 -16.72
C PRO A 116 9.22 22.04 -18.24
N ASP A 117 10.07 22.95 -18.71
CA ASP A 117 10.27 23.26 -20.13
C ASP A 117 10.89 22.09 -20.90
N LYS A 118 11.77 21.32 -20.26
CA LYS A 118 12.42 20.14 -20.86
C LYS A 118 11.51 18.91 -20.85
N ALA A 119 10.70 18.79 -19.80
CA ALA A 119 9.74 17.70 -19.67
C ALA A 119 8.56 17.81 -20.66
N GLY A 120 8.40 18.96 -21.33
CA GLY A 120 7.24 19.22 -22.20
C GLY A 120 5.95 19.38 -21.39
N CYS A 121 6.08 19.80 -20.13
CA CYS A 121 4.98 20.17 -19.27
C CYS A 121 4.95 21.69 -19.20
N ASP A 122 4.38 22.29 -20.24
CA ASP A 122 4.10 23.72 -20.29
C ASP A 122 2.94 24.04 -19.34
N SER A 123 3.16 25.01 -18.45
CA SER A 123 2.24 25.55 -17.45
C SER A 123 1.02 26.23 -18.05
#